data_AF-A0A5Q4GU09-F1
#
_entry.id   AF-A0A5Q4GU09-F1
#
_cell.length_a   1.000
_cell.length_b   1.000
_cell.length_c   1.000
_cell.angle_alpha   90.00
_cell.angle_beta   90.00
_cell.angle_gamma   90.00
#
_symmetry.space_group_name_H-M   'P 1'
#
loop_
_entity.id
_entity.type
_entity.pdbx_description
1 polymer ?
#
loop_
_entity_poly.entity_id
_entity_poly.type
_entity_poly.pdbx_seq_one_letter_code
_entity_poly.pdbx_strand_id
1 'polypeptide(L)'
;MFGPDETRLERLDSIHYASGAKIADVVLEEAGTYTIRFIERTNRFTGSFSVAVSDQSLAEPVPLPAFNTEITGTLTRLAEVDDYTFTGTAGQVLTFERLGNANISMTLFGPDGHVLTGGGNFDTFLEFVELPEDGEYRLEIRAGGGTESGQLLFTGEYRFVVWTPERAPEPIPIHFGQVQPGQITIRGDVVDFALAVGEEQVGKPVSVVVSNVSNRSSNSFRGRLDLFEPDGTRLQRVDSIHYSHGGRIGDVVLDEAGTYTIRFIERTNRFTGDFSVGVSALPVPEPAPLPGFNQEITGTLTQLAEVEAYQFEGTAGQVLTFERWGSANINMTLYGPDGEVVAGAG
;
A
#
# COMPACT_ATOMS: atom_id res chain seq x y z
N MET A 1 21.48 -20.72 34.04
CA MET A 1 20.65 -20.52 35.24
C MET A 1 20.56 -21.83 36.00
N PHE A 2 20.57 -21.75 37.33
CA PHE A 2 20.45 -22.90 38.22
C PHE A 2 19.28 -22.72 39.18
N GLY A 3 18.58 -23.83 39.47
CA GLY A 3 17.49 -23.90 40.43
C GLY A 3 17.97 -23.88 41.88
N PRO A 4 17.03 -23.81 42.84
CA PRO A 4 17.33 -23.83 44.27
C PRO A 4 18.05 -25.10 44.75
N ASP A 5 17.90 -26.20 44.02
CA ASP A 5 18.54 -27.51 44.23
C ASP A 5 19.90 -27.64 43.49
N GLU A 6 20.42 -26.54 42.96
CA GLU A 6 21.63 -26.47 42.11
C GLU A 6 21.53 -27.23 40.78
N THR A 7 20.34 -27.67 40.35
CA THR A 7 20.17 -28.23 39.01
C THR A 7 20.26 -27.14 37.94
N ARG A 8 20.85 -27.46 36.78
CA ARG A 8 20.97 -26.51 35.68
C ARG A 8 19.66 -26.47 34.90
N LEU A 9 19.02 -25.31 34.87
CA LEU A 9 17.76 -25.10 34.16
C LEU A 9 18.00 -24.70 32.71
N GLU A 10 18.88 -23.72 32.51
CA GLU A 10 19.06 -23.06 31.21
C GLU A 10 20.53 -22.71 30.97
N ARG A 11 20.99 -22.77 29.72
CA ARG A 11 22.35 -22.37 29.33
C ARG A 11 22.35 -21.85 27.90
N LEU A 12 22.82 -20.61 27.77
CA LEU A 12 23.11 -20.01 26.48
C LEU A 12 24.62 -20.06 26.22
N ASP A 13 25.01 -20.68 25.11
CA ASP A 13 26.39 -20.66 24.59
C ASP A 13 26.47 -19.70 23.40
N SER A 14 26.83 -18.43 23.64
CA SER A 14 27.08 -17.50 22.53
C SER A 14 28.41 -17.83 21.83
N ILE A 15 28.38 -18.03 20.51
CA ILE A 15 29.54 -18.37 19.67
C ILE A 15 30.13 -17.17 18.90
N HIS A 16 29.53 -15.98 19.03
CA HIS A 16 30.00 -14.76 18.35
C HIS A 16 30.38 -13.67 19.37
N TYR A 17 31.18 -12.70 18.94
CA TYR A 17 31.50 -11.44 19.64
C TYR A 17 30.24 -10.56 19.82
N ALA A 18 29.13 -11.14 20.27
CA ALA A 18 27.85 -10.47 20.43
C ALA A 18 27.86 -9.67 21.73
N SER A 19 27.48 -8.40 21.62
CA SER A 19 27.41 -7.41 22.70
C SER A 19 26.16 -7.56 23.61
N GLY A 20 25.46 -8.69 23.52
CA GLY A 20 24.25 -8.99 24.30
C GLY A 20 23.83 -10.46 24.21
N ALA A 21 23.21 -10.97 25.28
CA ALA A 21 22.75 -12.34 25.41
C ALA A 21 21.46 -12.36 26.26
N LYS A 22 20.41 -13.05 25.79
CA LYS A 22 19.11 -13.17 26.50
C LYS A 22 18.83 -14.65 26.78
N ILE A 23 18.46 -14.95 28.03
CA ILE A 23 17.72 -16.17 28.38
C ILE A 23 16.26 -15.69 28.51
N ALA A 24 15.35 -16.26 27.72
CA ALA A 24 13.97 -15.84 27.59
C ALA A 24 13.02 -16.98 28.00
N ASP A 25 11.80 -16.62 28.39
CA ASP A 25 10.64 -17.53 28.51
C ASP A 25 10.87 -18.74 29.41
N VAL A 26 11.64 -18.53 30.49
CA VAL A 26 11.91 -19.59 31.47
C VAL A 26 10.87 -19.56 32.57
N VAL A 27 10.10 -20.64 32.68
CA VAL A 27 9.18 -20.86 33.79
C VAL A 27 9.95 -21.34 35.00
N LEU A 28 9.80 -20.63 36.13
CA LEU A 28 10.36 -21.04 37.42
C LEU A 28 9.33 -21.90 38.16
N GLU A 29 9.47 -23.21 38.08
CA GLU A 29 8.51 -24.20 38.61
C GLU A 29 8.44 -24.22 40.16
N GLU A 30 9.51 -23.77 40.82
CA GLU A 30 9.62 -23.80 42.28
C GLU A 30 9.92 -22.42 42.86
N ALA A 31 9.35 -22.13 44.03
CA ALA A 31 9.76 -20.96 44.79
C ALA A 31 11.14 -21.19 45.42
N GLY A 32 12.04 -20.22 45.31
CA GLY A 32 13.36 -20.31 45.92
C GLY A 32 14.37 -19.32 45.35
N THR A 33 15.61 -19.43 45.79
CA THR A 33 16.71 -18.60 45.27
C THR A 33 17.33 -19.24 44.04
N TYR A 34 17.24 -18.57 42.90
CA TYR A 34 17.87 -18.99 41.64
C TYR A 34 19.20 -18.28 41.44
N THR A 35 20.16 -18.97 40.81
CA THR A 35 21.48 -18.41 40.53
C THR A 35 21.73 -18.24 39.03
N ILE A 36 22.15 -17.03 38.63
CA ILE A 36 22.67 -16.75 37.28
C ILE A 36 24.20 -16.69 37.35
N ARG A 37 24.88 -17.47 36.51
CA ARG A 37 26.34 -17.55 36.44
C ARG A 37 26.83 -17.05 35.09
N PHE A 38 27.83 -16.17 35.13
CA PHE A 38 28.54 -15.65 33.96
C PHE A 38 29.93 -16.25 33.92
N ILE A 39 30.34 -16.80 32.78
CA ILE A 39 31.66 -17.42 32.59
C ILE A 39 32.20 -16.92 31.26
N GLU A 40 33.43 -16.40 31.24
CA GLU A 40 34.09 -16.07 29.98
C GLU A 40 34.48 -17.36 29.28
N ARG A 41 33.91 -17.56 28.09
CA ARG A 41 33.83 -18.88 27.43
C ARG A 41 35.20 -19.49 27.13
N THR A 42 36.22 -18.67 26.93
CA THR A 42 37.57 -19.11 26.55
C THR A 42 38.61 -18.98 27.66
N ASN A 43 38.27 -18.34 28.79
CA ASN A 43 39.17 -17.93 29.87
C ASN A 43 40.42 -17.15 29.38
N ARG A 44 40.30 -16.37 28.31
CA ARG A 44 41.35 -15.55 27.69
C ARG A 44 41.15 -14.05 27.85
N PHE A 45 39.97 -13.59 28.25
CA PHE A 45 39.63 -12.17 28.29
C PHE A 45 39.03 -11.74 29.64
N THR A 46 39.22 -10.47 29.97
CA THR A 46 38.54 -9.78 31.09
C THR A 46 37.68 -8.65 30.54
N GLY A 47 36.52 -8.39 31.15
CA GLY A 47 35.63 -7.30 30.74
C GLY A 47 34.58 -7.00 31.80
N SER A 48 33.91 -5.85 31.66
CA SER A 48 32.72 -5.52 32.43
C SER A 48 31.47 -6.11 31.78
N PHE A 49 30.45 -6.43 32.59
CA PHE A 49 29.12 -6.82 32.11
C PHE A 49 28.04 -6.16 32.98
N SER A 50 26.85 -6.02 32.39
CA SER A 50 25.64 -5.61 33.09
C SER A 50 24.60 -6.73 32.95
N VAL A 51 23.85 -7.00 34.02
CA VAL A 51 22.75 -7.98 34.02
C VAL A 51 21.49 -7.31 34.55
N ALA A 52 20.37 -7.60 33.92
CA ALA A 52 19.04 -7.32 34.43
C ALA A 52 18.22 -8.61 34.41
N VAL A 53 17.37 -8.79 35.42
CA VAL A 53 16.35 -9.83 35.46
C VAL A 53 15.02 -9.11 35.46
N SER A 54 14.16 -9.46 34.52
CA SER A 54 12.80 -8.95 34.48
C SER A 54 11.86 -10.03 34.95
N ASP A 55 10.98 -9.66 35.88
CA ASP A 55 9.77 -10.42 36.14
C ASP A 55 8.81 -10.16 34.97
N GLN A 56 8.68 -11.13 34.07
CA GLN A 56 7.65 -11.12 33.04
C GLN A 56 6.35 -11.55 33.71
N SER A 57 5.37 -10.66 33.73
CA SER A 57 4.01 -11.11 34.03
C SER A 57 3.61 -11.95 32.83
N LEU A 58 3.10 -13.15 33.06
CA LEU A 58 2.28 -13.86 32.09
C LEU A 58 0.96 -13.07 31.99
N ALA A 59 1.02 -11.84 31.49
CA ALA A 59 -0.17 -11.06 31.22
C ALA A 59 -0.93 -11.79 30.12
N GLU A 60 -2.20 -12.07 30.38
CA GLU A 60 -3.07 -12.63 29.36
C GLU A 60 -3.08 -11.65 28.16
N PRO A 61 -3.01 -12.17 26.92
CA PRO A 61 -3.12 -11.34 25.74
C PRO A 61 -4.37 -10.45 25.78
N VAL A 62 -4.20 -9.19 25.39
CA VAL A 62 -5.28 -8.19 25.42
C VAL A 62 -5.98 -8.17 24.05
N PRO A 63 -7.31 -8.18 23.97
CA PRO A 63 -7.98 -8.01 22.69
C PRO A 63 -7.57 -6.69 22.01
N LEU A 64 -7.23 -6.74 20.72
CA LEU A 64 -6.91 -5.59 19.91
C LEU A 64 -8.11 -4.62 19.93
N PRO A 65 -7.95 -3.36 20.39
CA PRO A 65 -9.10 -2.48 20.61
C PRO A 65 -9.91 -2.17 19.35
N ALA A 66 -9.23 -1.92 18.23
CA ALA A 66 -9.83 -1.66 16.92
C ALA A 66 -8.78 -1.71 15.80
N PHE A 67 -9.22 -1.97 14.57
CA PHE A 67 -8.42 -1.77 13.35
C PHE A 67 -8.47 -0.32 12.87
N ASN A 68 -7.50 0.08 12.05
CA ASN A 68 -7.39 1.39 11.38
C ASN A 68 -7.35 2.60 12.33
N THR A 69 -7.04 2.39 13.61
CA THR A 69 -6.90 3.43 14.63
C THR A 69 -5.56 3.32 15.34
N GLU A 70 -5.01 4.45 15.78
CA GLU A 70 -3.82 4.47 16.64
C GLU A 70 -4.11 3.78 17.98
N ILE A 71 -3.31 2.78 18.30
CA ILE A 71 -3.29 2.07 19.58
C ILE A 71 -2.04 2.48 20.32
N THR A 72 -2.18 2.75 21.62
CA THR A 72 -1.08 3.11 22.51
C THR A 72 -0.93 2.07 23.62
N GLY A 73 0.32 1.83 24.01
CA GLY A 73 0.69 0.92 25.09
C GLY A 73 1.98 1.38 25.74
N THR A 74 2.39 0.74 26.84
CA THR A 74 3.62 1.11 27.56
C THR A 74 4.33 -0.14 28.05
N LEU A 75 5.57 -0.32 27.60
CA LEU A 75 6.49 -1.29 28.20
C LEU A 75 7.02 -0.67 29.49
N THR A 76 6.48 -1.10 30.62
CA THR A 76 6.81 -0.66 31.98
C THR A 76 8.05 -1.37 32.56
N ARG A 77 8.37 -2.57 32.06
CA ARG A 77 9.46 -3.41 32.57
C ARG A 77 10.44 -3.79 31.47
N LEU A 78 11.68 -4.04 31.88
CA LEU A 78 12.73 -4.50 30.96
C LEU A 78 12.31 -5.80 30.30
N ALA A 79 12.57 -5.96 29.00
CA ALA A 79 12.19 -7.13 28.23
C ALA A 79 10.68 -7.49 28.26
N GLU A 80 9.80 -6.61 28.76
CA GLU A 80 8.34 -6.81 28.74
C GLU A 80 7.85 -7.07 27.32
N VAL A 81 6.82 -7.89 27.26
CA VAL A 81 6.07 -8.22 26.07
C VAL A 81 4.62 -7.86 26.32
N ASP A 82 4.04 -7.11 25.38
CA ASP A 82 2.61 -6.86 25.33
C ASP A 82 2.04 -7.66 24.16
N ASP A 83 1.11 -8.57 24.44
CA ASP A 83 0.43 -9.37 23.44
C ASP A 83 -0.97 -8.82 23.16
N TYR A 84 -1.30 -8.68 21.88
CA TYR A 84 -2.63 -8.30 21.41
C TYR A 84 -3.29 -9.41 20.59
N THR A 85 -4.54 -9.78 20.88
CA THR A 85 -5.26 -10.80 20.11
C THR A 85 -6.35 -10.23 19.22
N PHE A 86 -6.58 -10.85 18.07
CA PHE A 86 -7.72 -10.54 17.20
C PHE A 86 -8.14 -11.78 16.41
N THR A 87 -9.43 -11.87 16.06
CA THR A 87 -9.91 -12.90 15.15
C THR A 87 -9.68 -12.46 13.71
N GLY A 88 -8.95 -13.26 12.94
CA GLY A 88 -8.71 -13.07 11.52
C GLY A 88 -9.46 -14.09 10.66
N THR A 89 -9.63 -13.76 9.39
CA THR A 89 -10.19 -14.68 8.38
C THR A 89 -9.16 -15.01 7.31
N ALA A 90 -9.18 -16.23 6.77
CA ALA A 90 -8.32 -16.66 5.68
C ALA A 90 -8.43 -15.69 4.48
N GLY A 91 -7.30 -15.29 3.92
CA GLY A 91 -7.20 -14.32 2.82
C GLY A 91 -7.33 -12.85 3.24
N GLN A 92 -7.62 -12.55 4.51
CA GLN A 92 -7.61 -11.16 5.00
C GLN A 92 -6.19 -10.59 4.92
N VAL A 93 -6.06 -9.37 4.41
CA VAL A 93 -4.78 -8.68 4.31
C VAL A 93 -4.68 -7.58 5.37
N LEU A 94 -3.60 -7.62 6.15
CA LEU A 94 -3.33 -6.65 7.22
C LEU A 94 -1.97 -5.97 7.01
N THR A 95 -1.86 -4.70 7.41
CA THR A 95 -0.57 -4.01 7.51
C THR A 95 -0.38 -3.49 8.93
N PHE A 96 0.71 -3.91 9.59
CA PHE A 96 1.05 -3.48 10.95
C PHE A 96 2.10 -2.38 10.87
N GLU A 97 1.83 -1.22 11.44
CA GLU A 97 2.72 -0.06 11.38
C GLU A 97 2.98 0.48 12.78
N ARG A 98 4.26 0.55 13.16
CA ARG A 98 4.69 1.32 14.33
C ARG A 98 4.52 2.81 14.03
N LEU A 99 3.89 3.52 14.95
CA LEU A 99 3.77 4.97 14.93
C LEU A 99 4.84 5.62 15.82
N GLY A 100 5.47 6.68 15.31
CA GLY A 100 6.56 7.37 15.99
C GLY A 100 7.90 6.61 15.95
N ASN A 101 8.75 6.87 16.94
CA ASN A 101 10.15 6.43 16.99
C ASN A 101 10.45 5.51 18.17
N ALA A 102 9.42 4.98 18.87
CA ALA A 102 9.60 4.03 19.95
C ALA A 102 10.41 2.81 19.47
N ASN A 103 11.40 2.38 20.24
CA ASN A 103 12.24 1.26 19.84
C ASN A 103 11.53 -0.07 20.18
N ILE A 104 10.54 -0.43 19.37
CA ILE A 104 9.80 -1.69 19.48
C ILE A 104 9.96 -2.55 18.22
N SER A 105 9.75 -3.86 18.37
CA SER A 105 9.61 -4.83 17.28
C SER A 105 8.25 -5.53 17.39
N MET A 106 7.65 -5.86 16.25
CA MET A 106 6.39 -6.57 16.16
C MET A 106 6.60 -8.00 15.63
N THR A 107 5.90 -8.96 16.20
CA THR A 107 5.85 -10.34 15.70
C THR A 107 4.39 -10.76 15.64
N LEU A 108 3.93 -11.27 14.49
CA LEU A 108 2.60 -11.83 14.35
C LEU A 108 2.68 -13.35 14.44
N PHE A 109 1.88 -13.94 15.32
CA PHE A 109 1.70 -15.38 15.47
C PHE A 109 0.35 -15.81 14.89
N GLY A 110 0.36 -16.96 14.21
CA GLY A 110 -0.85 -17.63 13.73
C GLY A 110 -1.63 -18.33 14.85
N PRO A 111 -2.84 -18.84 14.54
CA PRO A 111 -3.66 -19.60 15.49
C PRO A 111 -2.99 -20.90 15.99
N ASP A 112 -2.06 -21.44 15.21
CA ASP A 112 -1.20 -22.58 15.59
C ASP A 112 -0.09 -22.22 16.59
N GLY A 113 0.07 -20.94 16.94
CA GLY A 113 1.10 -20.43 17.83
C GLY A 113 2.47 -20.27 17.17
N HIS A 114 2.60 -20.51 15.87
CA HIS A 114 3.84 -20.29 15.13
C HIS A 114 3.94 -18.84 14.63
N VAL A 115 5.17 -18.34 14.47
CA VAL A 115 5.42 -17.02 13.90
C VAL A 115 4.99 -17.02 12.43
N LEU A 116 4.01 -16.17 12.10
CA LEU A 116 3.60 -15.93 10.73
C LEU A 116 4.53 -14.93 10.04
N THR A 117 4.86 -13.82 10.70
CA THR A 117 5.79 -12.80 10.18
C THR A 117 6.37 -11.93 11.29
N GLY A 118 7.46 -11.21 11.00
CA GLY A 118 8.22 -10.42 11.96
C GLY A 118 9.23 -11.27 12.75
N GLY A 119 9.44 -10.92 14.02
CA GLY A 119 10.33 -11.65 14.92
C GLY A 119 11.82 -11.24 14.88
N GLY A 120 12.18 -10.35 13.95
CA GLY A 120 13.47 -9.68 13.87
C GLY A 120 13.62 -8.51 14.85
N ASN A 121 14.76 -7.85 14.76
CA ASN A 121 15.21 -6.87 15.76
C ASN A 121 14.54 -5.49 15.63
N PHE A 122 13.95 -5.18 14.47
CA PHE A 122 13.36 -3.87 14.14
C PHE A 122 12.18 -4.00 13.17
N ASP A 123 11.37 -5.04 13.32
CA ASP A 123 10.19 -5.23 12.50
C ASP A 123 9.10 -4.23 12.92
N THR A 124 9.22 -3.02 12.39
CA THR A 124 8.36 -1.87 12.71
C THR A 124 7.28 -1.63 11.66
N PHE A 125 7.31 -2.37 10.56
CA PHE A 125 6.35 -2.28 9.47
C PHE A 125 6.23 -3.64 8.80
N LEU A 126 5.08 -4.29 8.96
CA LEU A 126 4.75 -5.58 8.37
C LEU A 126 3.65 -5.32 7.34
N GLU A 127 4.04 -5.20 6.07
CA GLU A 127 3.16 -4.76 4.99
C GLU A 127 2.46 -5.93 4.30
N PHE A 128 1.14 -5.80 4.10
CA PHE A 128 0.30 -6.74 3.34
C PHE A 128 0.46 -8.21 3.75
N VAL A 129 0.37 -8.46 5.04
CA VAL A 129 0.35 -9.79 5.62
C VAL A 129 -1.00 -10.42 5.31
N GLU A 130 -1.01 -11.44 4.46
CA GLU A 130 -2.19 -12.26 4.19
C GLU A 130 -2.32 -13.36 5.26
N LEU A 131 -3.50 -13.44 5.88
CA LEU A 131 -3.79 -14.43 6.92
C LEU A 131 -4.11 -15.78 6.25
N PRO A 132 -3.39 -16.88 6.57
CA PRO A 132 -3.56 -18.15 5.87
C PRO A 132 -4.83 -18.93 6.26
N GLU A 133 -5.40 -18.67 7.44
CA GLU A 133 -6.52 -19.45 7.98
C GLU A 133 -7.42 -18.59 8.87
N ASP A 134 -8.62 -19.10 9.16
CA ASP A 134 -9.50 -18.49 10.15
C ASP A 134 -9.00 -18.82 11.56
N GLY A 135 -8.99 -17.84 12.47
CA GLY A 135 -8.64 -18.12 13.86
C GLY A 135 -8.24 -16.90 14.67
N GLU A 136 -7.79 -17.15 15.89
CA GLU A 136 -7.24 -16.11 16.77
C GLU A 136 -5.75 -15.92 16.48
N TYR A 137 -5.38 -14.70 16.11
CA TYR A 137 -4.01 -14.28 15.89
C TYR A 137 -3.51 -13.50 17.09
N ARG A 138 -2.19 -13.54 17.33
CA ARG A 138 -1.53 -12.80 18.42
C ARG A 138 -0.42 -11.91 17.86
N LEU A 139 -0.54 -10.61 18.04
CA LEU A 139 0.49 -9.61 17.76
C LEU A 139 1.29 -9.35 19.04
N GLU A 140 2.55 -9.77 19.03
CA GLU A 140 3.53 -9.52 20.09
C GLU A 140 4.23 -8.18 19.84
N ILE A 141 4.20 -7.30 20.85
CA ILE A 141 4.99 -6.06 20.90
C ILE A 141 6.05 -6.21 21.99
N ARG A 142 7.32 -5.97 21.63
CA ARG A 142 8.42 -5.97 22.59
C ARG A 142 9.43 -4.89 22.26
N ALA A 143 10.35 -4.62 23.18
CA ALA A 143 11.51 -3.76 22.91
C ALA A 143 12.31 -4.29 21.70
N GLY A 144 12.59 -3.42 20.73
CA GLY A 144 13.43 -3.71 19.57
C GLY A 144 14.89 -3.92 19.98
N GLY A 145 15.56 -4.92 19.42
CA GLY A 145 16.86 -5.40 19.90
C GLY A 145 17.99 -5.31 18.89
N GLY A 146 18.77 -4.22 18.86
CA GLY A 146 20.05 -4.19 18.13
C GLY A 146 21.23 -4.73 18.95
N THR A 147 22.14 -5.46 18.31
CA THR A 147 23.42 -5.96 18.90
C THR A 147 24.49 -4.88 19.00
N GLU A 148 24.14 -3.61 19.09
CA GLU A 148 25.07 -2.53 19.42
C GLU A 148 24.39 -1.55 20.36
N SER A 149 24.92 -1.46 21.58
CA SER A 149 24.64 -0.38 22.54
C SER A 149 23.24 -0.36 23.18
N GLY A 150 22.93 -1.33 24.04
CA GLY A 150 21.95 -1.15 25.14
C GLY A 150 20.47 -1.15 24.78
N GLN A 151 20.10 -1.62 23.59
CA GLN A 151 18.71 -1.55 23.10
C GLN A 151 17.77 -2.66 23.60
N LEU A 152 18.28 -3.69 24.29
CA LEU A 152 17.46 -4.74 24.94
C LEU A 152 16.65 -4.24 26.17
N LEU A 153 16.63 -2.93 26.41
CA LEU A 153 16.15 -2.31 27.64
C LEU A 153 15.13 -1.20 27.40
N PHE A 154 14.57 -1.08 26.19
CA PHE A 154 13.54 -0.06 25.96
C PHE A 154 12.33 -0.32 26.86
N THR A 155 12.05 0.68 27.70
CA THR A 155 10.79 0.84 28.43
C THR A 155 10.24 2.20 28.07
N GLY A 156 8.94 2.29 27.86
CA GLY A 156 8.29 3.53 27.48
C GLY A 156 7.03 3.31 26.69
N GLU A 157 6.36 4.41 26.39
CA GLU A 157 5.19 4.43 25.53
C GLU A 157 5.56 4.00 24.11
N TYR A 158 4.73 3.17 23.51
CA TYR A 158 4.77 2.85 22.10
C TYR A 158 3.38 3.03 21.50
N ARG A 159 3.37 3.19 20.18
CA ARG A 159 2.15 3.42 19.42
C ARG A 159 2.22 2.64 18.12
N PHE A 160 1.11 2.07 17.71
CA PHE A 160 1.01 1.31 16.47
C PHE A 160 -0.40 1.38 15.90
N VAL A 161 -0.57 0.88 14.69
CA VAL A 161 -1.86 0.73 14.02
C VAL A 161 -1.84 -0.56 13.21
N VAL A 162 -3.00 -1.21 13.12
CA VAL A 162 -3.23 -2.34 12.23
C VAL A 162 -4.21 -1.90 11.15
N TRP A 163 -3.71 -1.70 9.94
CA TRP A 163 -4.51 -1.35 8.77
C TRP A 163 -5.14 -2.59 8.15
N THR A 164 -6.34 -2.44 7.61
CA THR A 164 -7.11 -3.48 6.89
C THR A 164 -7.31 -3.07 5.44
N PRO A 165 -6.23 -2.95 4.63
CA PRO A 165 -6.35 -2.52 3.25
C PRO A 165 -7.22 -3.49 2.44
N GLU A 166 -8.16 -2.96 1.66
CA GLU A 166 -8.93 -3.75 0.70
C GLU A 166 -8.07 -3.99 -0.55
N ARG A 167 -7.63 -5.24 -0.76
CA ARG A 167 -6.70 -5.60 -1.83
C ARG A 167 -7.36 -6.35 -2.99
N ALA A 168 -8.56 -6.86 -2.78
CA ALA A 168 -9.37 -7.53 -3.78
C ALA A 168 -10.82 -6.98 -3.75
N PRO A 169 -10.99 -5.65 -3.98
CA PRO A 169 -12.32 -5.04 -3.95
C PRO A 169 -13.21 -5.61 -5.05
N GLU A 170 -14.51 -5.65 -4.81
CA GLU A 170 -15.48 -5.81 -5.90
C GLU A 170 -15.37 -4.59 -6.84
N PRO A 171 -15.12 -4.77 -8.14
CA PRO A 171 -14.95 -3.65 -9.06
C PRO A 171 -16.22 -2.80 -9.20
N ILE A 172 -16.05 -1.48 -9.21
CA ILE A 172 -17.14 -0.52 -9.41
C ILE A 172 -17.50 -0.47 -10.90
N PRO A 173 -18.75 -0.73 -11.31
CA PRO A 173 -19.13 -0.61 -12.72
C PRO A 173 -18.95 0.81 -13.26
N ILE A 174 -18.34 0.92 -14.44
CA ILE A 174 -18.21 2.18 -15.18
C ILE A 174 -18.49 1.95 -16.67
N HIS A 175 -19.17 2.90 -17.30
CA HIS A 175 -19.52 2.84 -18.73
C HIS A 175 -18.78 3.91 -19.54
N PHE A 176 -18.72 3.71 -20.86
CA PHE A 176 -18.21 4.73 -21.77
C PHE A 176 -18.99 6.05 -21.64
N GLY A 177 -18.28 7.16 -21.57
CA GLY A 177 -18.86 8.50 -21.38
C GLY A 177 -19.26 8.81 -19.94
N GLN A 178 -18.95 7.93 -18.98
CA GLN A 178 -19.27 8.12 -17.57
C GLN A 178 -18.06 8.64 -16.78
N VAL A 179 -18.35 9.42 -15.74
CA VAL A 179 -17.42 9.75 -14.66
C VAL A 179 -17.89 9.08 -13.37
N GLN A 180 -17.02 8.33 -12.72
CA GLN A 180 -17.29 7.62 -11.47
C GLN A 180 -16.33 8.10 -10.36
N PRO A 181 -16.83 8.42 -9.16
CA PRO A 181 -15.96 8.73 -8.03
C PRO A 181 -15.28 7.46 -7.49
N GLY A 182 -14.08 7.64 -6.92
CA GLY A 182 -13.32 6.62 -6.20
C GLY A 182 -12.62 7.20 -4.98
N GLN A 183 -12.30 6.34 -4.01
CA GLN A 183 -11.68 6.76 -2.76
C GLN A 183 -10.75 5.67 -2.20
N ILE A 184 -9.51 6.04 -1.91
CA ILE A 184 -8.62 5.25 -1.04
C ILE A 184 -9.01 5.59 0.40
N THR A 185 -9.69 4.68 1.10
CA THR A 185 -10.26 4.94 2.43
C THR A 185 -9.31 4.52 3.54
N ILE A 186 -8.67 3.37 3.36
CA ILE A 186 -7.62 2.83 4.21
C ILE A 186 -6.30 2.88 3.43
N ARG A 187 -5.20 3.09 4.16
CA ARG A 187 -3.87 3.10 3.56
C ARG A 187 -3.57 1.77 2.91
N GLY A 188 -3.20 1.82 1.63
CA GLY A 188 -2.94 0.62 0.84
C GLY A 188 -4.18 -0.01 0.23
N ASP A 189 -5.36 0.64 0.24
CA ASP A 189 -6.49 0.17 -0.56
C ASP A 189 -6.14 0.15 -2.06
N VAL A 190 -6.79 -0.78 -2.74
CA VAL A 190 -6.96 -0.80 -4.19
C VAL A 190 -8.39 -0.37 -4.50
N VAL A 191 -8.59 0.39 -5.57
CA VAL A 191 -9.92 0.68 -6.10
C VAL A 191 -9.95 0.26 -7.56
N ASP A 192 -10.82 -0.69 -7.87
CA ASP A 192 -11.01 -1.20 -9.22
C ASP A 192 -12.35 -0.72 -9.80
N PHE A 193 -12.35 -0.45 -11.09
CA PHE A 193 -13.54 -0.22 -11.89
C PHE A 193 -13.61 -1.26 -13.00
N ALA A 194 -14.82 -1.79 -13.23
CA ALA A 194 -15.10 -2.72 -14.32
C ALA A 194 -15.72 -1.98 -15.50
N LEU A 195 -15.00 -1.96 -16.63
CA LEU A 195 -15.49 -1.45 -17.91
C LEU A 195 -15.87 -2.62 -18.80
N ALA A 196 -17.17 -2.77 -19.07
CA ALA A 196 -17.66 -3.77 -20.02
C ALA A 196 -17.46 -3.27 -21.47
N VAL A 197 -16.78 -4.07 -22.29
CA VAL A 197 -16.46 -3.79 -23.68
C VAL A 197 -17.16 -4.84 -24.55
N GLY A 198 -18.06 -4.39 -25.41
CA GLY A 198 -18.73 -5.22 -26.42
C GLY A 198 -18.01 -5.18 -27.76
N GLU A 199 -18.45 -6.04 -28.67
CA GLU A 199 -17.90 -6.18 -30.04
C GLU A 199 -17.92 -4.84 -30.81
N GLU A 200 -18.93 -3.98 -30.58
CA GLU A 200 -18.96 -2.69 -31.28
C GLU A 200 -17.94 -1.67 -30.78
N GLN A 201 -17.28 -1.90 -29.64
CA GLN A 201 -16.22 -1.04 -29.11
C GLN A 201 -14.80 -1.57 -29.43
N VAL A 202 -14.67 -2.84 -29.83
CA VAL A 202 -13.38 -3.44 -30.18
C VAL A 202 -12.72 -2.69 -31.33
N GLY A 203 -11.41 -2.46 -31.22
CA GLY A 203 -10.61 -1.74 -32.21
C GLY A 203 -10.78 -0.23 -32.20
N LYS A 204 -11.65 0.33 -31.34
CA LYS A 204 -11.83 1.78 -31.21
C LYS A 204 -10.92 2.37 -30.12
N PRO A 205 -10.32 3.54 -30.34
CA PRO A 205 -9.51 4.19 -29.32
C PRO A 205 -10.38 4.67 -28.16
N VAL A 206 -9.91 4.42 -26.94
CA VAL A 206 -10.53 4.80 -25.67
C VAL A 206 -9.54 5.59 -24.85
N SER A 207 -10.04 6.57 -24.10
CA SER A 207 -9.26 7.27 -23.10
C SER A 207 -9.84 7.08 -21.72
N VAL A 208 -8.98 6.72 -20.77
CA VAL A 208 -9.30 6.68 -19.34
C VAL A 208 -8.52 7.79 -18.66
N VAL A 209 -9.24 8.69 -18.00
CA VAL A 209 -8.66 9.84 -17.30
C VAL A 209 -9.01 9.74 -15.84
N VAL A 210 -8.05 10.00 -14.97
CA VAL A 210 -8.29 10.19 -13.54
C VAL A 210 -8.04 11.65 -13.18
N SER A 211 -8.92 12.22 -12.37
CA SER A 211 -8.74 13.57 -11.83
C SER A 211 -7.46 13.66 -11.00
N ASN A 212 -7.05 14.88 -10.68
CA ASN A 212 -6.18 15.07 -9.53
C ASN A 212 -6.89 14.58 -8.26
N VAL A 213 -6.11 14.25 -7.23
CA VAL A 213 -6.67 13.75 -5.97
C VAL A 213 -7.02 14.90 -5.01
N SER A 214 -8.08 14.72 -4.24
CA SER A 214 -8.59 15.72 -3.29
C SER A 214 -7.69 15.91 -2.04
N ASN A 215 -6.75 15.00 -1.80
CA ASN A 215 -5.83 15.06 -0.66
C ASN A 215 -4.80 16.20 -0.82
N ARG A 216 -5.26 17.42 -0.51
CA ARG A 216 -4.46 18.65 -0.53
C ARG A 216 -3.56 18.83 0.68
N SER A 217 -3.67 17.98 1.71
CA SER A 217 -2.87 18.11 2.93
C SER A 217 -1.48 17.49 2.78
N SER A 218 -1.29 16.58 1.82
CA SER A 218 -0.01 15.93 1.57
C SER A 218 0.40 16.02 0.10
N ASN A 219 1.40 16.84 -0.18
CA ASN A 219 2.13 16.83 -1.46
C ASN A 219 2.87 15.49 -1.71
N SER A 220 2.67 14.48 -0.85
CA SER A 220 3.29 13.15 -0.94
C SER A 220 2.34 12.06 -1.44
N PHE A 221 1.04 12.34 -1.63
CA PHE A 221 0.15 11.36 -2.30
C PHE A 221 0.66 11.08 -3.72
N ARG A 222 0.82 9.81 -4.09
CA ARG A 222 1.26 9.39 -5.43
C ARG A 222 0.30 8.35 -5.98
N GLY A 223 -0.68 8.78 -6.77
CA GLY A 223 -1.60 7.90 -7.46
C GLY A 223 -0.96 7.18 -8.64
N ARG A 224 -1.43 5.97 -8.90
CA ARG A 224 -1.16 5.20 -10.11
C ARG A 224 -2.47 4.70 -10.69
N LEU A 225 -2.60 4.81 -12.01
CA LEU A 225 -3.69 4.25 -12.80
C LEU A 225 -3.12 3.11 -13.66
N ASP A 226 -3.72 1.94 -13.58
CA ASP A 226 -3.46 0.83 -14.48
C ASP A 226 -4.73 0.49 -15.27
N LEU A 227 -4.57 0.03 -16.51
CA LEU A 227 -5.62 -0.62 -17.28
C LEU A 227 -5.19 -2.06 -17.57
N PHE A 228 -6.09 -3.00 -17.31
CA PHE A 228 -5.89 -4.43 -17.53
C PHE A 228 -6.91 -4.98 -18.53
N GLU A 229 -6.47 -5.93 -19.35
CA GLU A 229 -7.28 -6.75 -20.24
C GLU A 229 -8.20 -7.71 -19.45
N PRO A 230 -9.23 -8.28 -20.09
CA PRO A 230 -10.10 -9.29 -19.49
C PRO A 230 -9.36 -10.51 -18.93
N ASP A 231 -8.21 -10.88 -19.50
CA ASP A 231 -7.37 -11.99 -19.00
C ASP A 231 -6.49 -11.61 -17.78
N GLY A 232 -6.51 -10.34 -17.37
CA GLY A 232 -5.70 -9.79 -16.28
C GLY A 232 -4.33 -9.25 -16.68
N THR A 233 -3.98 -9.29 -17.96
CA THR A 233 -2.73 -8.70 -18.49
C THR A 233 -2.80 -7.17 -18.42
N ARG A 234 -1.73 -6.51 -17.97
CA ARG A 234 -1.72 -5.04 -17.89
C ARG A 234 -1.42 -4.42 -19.26
N LEU A 235 -2.40 -3.70 -19.82
CA LEU A 235 -2.23 -2.90 -21.04
C LEU A 235 -1.34 -1.68 -20.81
N GLN A 236 -1.71 -0.82 -19.86
CA GLN A 236 -1.04 0.47 -19.70
C GLN A 236 -1.02 0.91 -18.24
N ARG A 237 -0.09 1.82 -17.93
CA ARG A 237 0.12 2.39 -16.60
C ARG A 237 0.47 3.86 -16.68
N VAL A 238 -0.02 4.62 -15.71
CA VAL A 238 0.37 6.01 -15.45
C VAL A 238 0.67 6.18 -13.96
N ASP A 239 1.86 6.69 -13.64
CA ASP A 239 2.39 6.78 -12.26
C ASP A 239 2.43 8.22 -11.70
N SER A 240 1.95 9.20 -12.48
CA SER A 240 2.14 10.64 -12.26
C SER A 240 0.91 11.37 -11.74
N ILE A 241 0.05 10.71 -10.95
CA ILE A 241 -1.19 11.30 -10.43
C ILE A 241 -0.96 11.85 -9.02
N HIS A 242 -1.28 13.11 -8.76
CA HIS A 242 -1.14 13.74 -7.45
C HIS A 242 -2.04 14.98 -7.35
N TYR A 243 -1.98 15.74 -6.24
CA TYR A 243 -2.94 16.80 -5.93
C TYR A 243 -3.04 17.92 -6.99
N SER A 244 -2.00 18.13 -7.80
CA SER A 244 -1.94 19.16 -8.84
C SER A 244 -2.00 18.63 -10.28
N HIS A 245 -1.92 17.30 -10.47
CA HIS A 245 -1.92 16.68 -11.80
C HIS A 245 -2.75 15.40 -11.78
N GLY A 246 -3.72 15.30 -12.69
CA GLY A 246 -4.42 14.05 -12.97
C GLY A 246 -3.55 13.06 -13.74
N GLY A 247 -4.16 11.98 -14.21
CA GLY A 247 -3.51 10.98 -15.06
C GLY A 247 -4.38 10.61 -16.24
N ARG A 248 -3.76 10.20 -17.35
CA ARG A 248 -4.46 9.81 -18.56
C ARG A 248 -3.78 8.62 -19.21
N ILE A 249 -4.56 7.56 -19.41
CA ILE A 249 -4.32 6.53 -20.41
C ILE A 249 -5.09 6.99 -21.65
N GLY A 250 -4.37 7.46 -22.67
CA GLY A 250 -4.97 8.12 -23.83
C GLY A 250 -4.91 7.23 -25.07
N ASP A 251 -6.01 7.24 -25.83
CA ASP A 251 -6.11 6.64 -27.17
C ASP A 251 -5.65 5.18 -27.24
N VAL A 252 -5.94 4.39 -26.20
CA VAL A 252 -5.66 2.96 -26.16
C VAL A 252 -6.70 2.21 -26.98
N VAL A 253 -6.25 1.30 -27.84
CA VAL A 253 -7.13 0.42 -28.60
C VAL A 253 -7.42 -0.81 -27.75
N LEU A 254 -8.69 -1.17 -27.63
CA LEU A 254 -9.13 -2.37 -26.92
C LEU A 254 -9.35 -3.49 -27.93
N ASP A 255 -8.50 -4.52 -27.88
CA ASP A 255 -8.38 -5.52 -28.95
C ASP A 255 -9.38 -6.68 -28.84
N GLU A 256 -10.09 -6.81 -27.71
CA GLU A 256 -11.07 -7.86 -27.50
C GLU A 256 -12.30 -7.37 -26.71
N ALA A 257 -13.42 -8.07 -26.87
CA ALA A 257 -14.59 -7.86 -26.03
C ALA A 257 -14.39 -8.54 -24.67
N GLY A 258 -14.93 -7.95 -23.60
CA GLY A 258 -14.80 -8.48 -22.25
C GLY A 258 -14.83 -7.39 -21.18
N THR A 259 -14.54 -7.77 -19.94
CA THR A 259 -14.48 -6.84 -18.82
C THR A 259 -13.05 -6.40 -18.58
N TYR A 260 -12.75 -5.15 -18.91
CA TYR A 260 -11.46 -4.54 -18.60
C TYR A 260 -11.48 -3.99 -17.17
N THR A 261 -10.34 -4.07 -16.48
CA THR A 261 -10.18 -3.51 -15.13
C THR A 261 -9.37 -2.23 -15.18
N ILE A 262 -9.96 -1.14 -14.71
CA ILE A 262 -9.26 0.13 -14.44
C ILE A 262 -8.93 0.13 -12.95
N ARG A 263 -7.65 0.09 -12.60
CA ARG A 263 -7.20 0.04 -11.21
C ARG A 263 -6.52 1.33 -10.80
N PHE A 264 -6.94 1.87 -9.67
CA PHE A 264 -6.27 2.99 -9.03
C PHE A 264 -5.66 2.55 -7.69
N ILE A 265 -4.41 2.93 -7.44
CA ILE A 265 -3.73 2.73 -6.15
C ILE A 265 -2.97 3.99 -5.72
N GLU A 266 -2.74 4.12 -4.41
CA GLU A 266 -1.72 5.04 -3.89
C GLU A 266 -0.38 4.30 -3.76
N ARG A 267 0.61 4.68 -4.57
CA ARG A 267 1.85 3.94 -4.80
C ARG A 267 2.70 3.75 -3.55
N THR A 268 2.59 4.64 -2.57
CA THR A 268 3.36 4.53 -1.33
C THR A 268 2.62 3.75 -0.24
N ASN A 269 1.33 3.45 -0.44
CA ASN A 269 0.42 2.86 0.55
C ASN A 269 0.38 3.64 1.88
N ARG A 270 0.64 4.96 1.85
CA ARG A 270 0.71 5.82 3.06
C ARG A 270 -0.35 6.89 3.12
N PHE A 271 -1.06 7.12 2.02
CA PHE A 271 -2.03 8.21 1.95
C PHE A 271 -3.38 7.71 1.47
N THR A 272 -4.42 8.34 2.00
CA THR A 272 -5.82 8.19 1.59
C THR A 272 -6.21 9.38 0.72
N GLY A 273 -7.36 9.31 0.05
CA GLY A 273 -7.85 10.45 -0.73
C GLY A 273 -8.90 10.07 -1.77
N ASP A 274 -9.62 11.09 -2.23
CA ASP A 274 -10.68 10.93 -3.23
C ASP A 274 -10.17 11.33 -4.62
N PHE A 275 -10.77 10.73 -5.62
CA PHE A 275 -10.52 10.99 -7.03
C PHE A 275 -11.77 10.64 -7.85
N SER A 276 -11.76 10.98 -9.13
CA SER A 276 -12.77 10.52 -10.09
C SER A 276 -12.09 9.94 -11.31
N VAL A 277 -12.65 8.86 -11.84
CA VAL A 277 -12.25 8.24 -13.12
C VAL A 277 -13.31 8.57 -14.16
N GLY A 278 -12.88 9.04 -15.32
CA GLY A 278 -13.71 9.25 -16.50
C GLY A 278 -13.25 8.33 -17.64
N VAL A 279 -14.21 7.79 -18.38
CA VAL A 279 -13.96 7.02 -19.60
C VAL A 279 -14.57 7.76 -20.77
N SER A 280 -13.83 7.93 -21.86
CA SER A 280 -14.33 8.62 -23.05
C SER A 280 -15.57 7.92 -23.61
N ALA A 281 -16.48 8.70 -24.19
CA ALA A 281 -17.67 8.15 -24.83
C ALA A 281 -17.29 7.28 -26.06
N LEU A 282 -17.99 6.16 -26.22
CA LEU A 282 -17.98 5.36 -27.43
C LEU A 282 -19.42 5.06 -27.89
N PRO A 283 -19.72 5.18 -29.20
CA PRO A 283 -18.84 5.76 -30.23
C PRO A 283 -18.51 7.23 -29.91
N VAL A 284 -17.34 7.69 -30.36
CA VAL A 284 -16.99 9.11 -30.27
C VAL A 284 -18.08 9.91 -31.00
N PRO A 285 -18.55 11.05 -30.47
CA PRO A 285 -19.53 11.88 -31.16
C PRO A 285 -19.11 12.17 -32.60
N GLU A 286 -20.08 12.24 -33.52
CA GLU A 286 -19.78 12.57 -34.92
C GLU A 286 -19.01 13.89 -34.99
N PRO A 287 -17.88 13.96 -35.72
CA PRO A 287 -17.09 15.16 -35.81
C PRO A 287 -17.89 16.35 -36.38
N ALA A 288 -17.89 17.47 -35.67
CA ALA A 288 -18.56 18.68 -36.15
C ALA A 288 -17.75 19.31 -37.30
N PRO A 289 -18.38 19.75 -38.40
CA PRO A 289 -17.66 20.41 -39.48
C PRO A 289 -17.12 21.76 -39.00
N LEU A 290 -15.84 22.03 -39.30
CA LEU A 290 -15.26 23.35 -39.10
C LEU A 290 -15.91 24.36 -40.06
N PRO A 291 -16.11 25.62 -39.63
CA PRO A 291 -16.73 26.67 -40.46
C PRO A 291 -15.88 27.09 -41.67
N GLY A 292 -14.63 26.61 -41.76
CA GLY A 292 -13.70 26.86 -42.85
C GLY A 292 -12.28 27.12 -42.34
N PHE A 293 -11.31 27.17 -43.26
CA PHE A 293 -9.93 27.54 -42.91
C PHE A 293 -9.84 29.01 -42.46
N ASN A 294 -8.90 29.30 -41.56
CA ASN A 294 -8.67 30.63 -40.97
C ASN A 294 -9.84 31.18 -40.14
N GLN A 295 -10.70 30.30 -39.62
CA GLN A 295 -11.76 30.64 -38.67
C GLN A 295 -11.41 30.07 -37.30
N GLU A 296 -11.66 30.85 -36.25
CA GLU A 296 -11.58 30.39 -34.86
C GLU A 296 -12.86 29.64 -34.49
N ILE A 297 -12.71 28.55 -33.74
CA ILE A 297 -13.82 27.89 -33.05
C ILE A 297 -13.57 27.93 -31.55
N THR A 298 -14.64 27.95 -30.78
CA THR A 298 -14.59 27.82 -29.32
C THR A 298 -15.38 26.58 -28.91
N GLY A 299 -14.83 25.85 -27.95
CA GLY A 299 -15.42 24.65 -27.37
C GLY A 299 -15.16 24.62 -25.88
N THR A 300 -15.88 23.76 -25.16
CA THR A 300 -15.73 23.60 -23.71
C THR A 300 -15.88 22.15 -23.33
N LEU A 301 -14.84 21.59 -22.72
CA LEU A 301 -14.94 20.31 -22.03
C LEU A 301 -15.54 20.53 -20.65
N THR A 302 -16.70 19.92 -20.42
CA THR A 302 -17.51 20.03 -19.20
C THR A 302 -17.34 18.84 -18.27
N GLN A 303 -16.85 17.70 -18.78
CA GLN A 303 -16.65 16.47 -18.02
C GLN A 303 -15.27 15.85 -18.22
N LEU A 304 -14.89 14.97 -17.28
CA LEU A 304 -13.64 14.23 -17.34
C LEU A 304 -13.70 13.20 -18.47
N ALA A 305 -12.62 13.08 -19.23
CA ALA A 305 -12.51 12.21 -20.41
C ALA A 305 -13.46 12.56 -21.58
N GLU A 306 -14.11 13.72 -21.55
CA GLU A 306 -14.89 14.22 -22.68
C GLU A 306 -14.00 14.42 -23.92
N VAL A 307 -14.53 14.07 -25.08
CA VAL A 307 -13.88 14.22 -26.39
C VAL A 307 -14.78 15.05 -27.28
N GLU A 308 -14.25 16.15 -27.78
CA GLU A 308 -14.86 16.92 -28.86
C GLU A 308 -14.10 16.64 -30.16
N ALA A 309 -14.82 16.29 -31.22
CA ALA A 309 -14.25 15.98 -32.52
C ALA A 309 -14.70 16.99 -33.57
N TYR A 310 -13.77 17.38 -34.44
CA TYR A 310 -14.02 18.29 -35.55
C TYR A 310 -13.46 17.73 -36.86
N GLN A 311 -14.10 18.07 -37.98
CA GLN A 311 -13.68 17.64 -39.31
C GLN A 311 -13.59 18.81 -40.29
N PHE A 312 -12.72 18.67 -41.29
CA PHE A 312 -12.54 19.61 -42.39
C PHE A 312 -12.12 18.86 -43.66
N GLU A 313 -12.41 19.43 -44.83
CA GLU A 313 -11.94 18.88 -46.10
C GLU A 313 -10.56 19.44 -46.45
N GLY A 314 -9.58 18.57 -46.63
CA GLY A 314 -8.23 18.91 -47.08
C GLY A 314 -7.95 18.47 -48.51
N THR A 315 -6.93 19.04 -49.13
CA THR A 315 -6.43 18.62 -50.45
C THR A 315 -5.02 18.04 -50.35
N ALA A 316 -4.68 17.10 -51.23
CA ALA A 316 -3.37 16.46 -51.23
C ALA A 316 -2.25 17.49 -51.47
N GLY A 317 -1.23 17.48 -50.61
CA GLY A 317 -0.12 18.45 -50.65
C GLY A 317 -0.40 19.78 -49.95
N GLN A 318 -1.59 19.96 -49.36
CA GLN A 318 -1.89 21.12 -48.53
C GLN A 318 -1.12 21.06 -47.21
N VAL A 319 -0.58 22.21 -46.79
CA VAL A 319 0.12 22.35 -45.50
C VAL A 319 -0.79 23.12 -44.56
N LEU A 320 -1.04 22.56 -43.39
CA LEU A 320 -1.94 23.10 -42.37
C LEU A 320 -1.21 23.21 -41.04
N THR A 321 -1.55 24.24 -40.27
CA THR A 321 -1.10 24.44 -38.90
C THR A 321 -2.31 24.39 -37.98
N PHE A 322 -2.20 23.65 -36.88
CA PHE A 322 -3.23 23.57 -35.84
C PHE A 322 -2.68 24.20 -34.57
N GLU A 323 -3.37 25.22 -34.08
CA GLU A 323 -2.98 25.94 -32.87
C GLU A 323 -4.13 25.87 -31.86
N ARG A 324 -3.78 25.62 -30.60
CA ARG A 324 -4.71 25.71 -29.46
C ARG A 324 -4.28 26.83 -28.53
N TRP A 325 -5.26 27.54 -27.99
CA TRP A 325 -5.07 28.48 -26.89
C TRP A 325 -6.24 28.38 -25.92
N GLY A 326 -6.00 28.77 -24.66
CA GLY A 326 -7.01 28.69 -23.60
C GLY A 326 -6.43 28.21 -22.28
N SER A 327 -7.28 28.10 -21.27
CA SER A 327 -6.92 27.66 -19.92
C SER A 327 -6.93 26.13 -19.75
N ALA A 328 -7.59 25.40 -20.65
CA ALA A 328 -7.69 23.96 -20.58
C ALA A 328 -6.38 23.30 -21.05
N ASN A 329 -5.90 22.31 -20.29
CA ASN A 329 -4.79 21.48 -20.71
C ASN A 329 -5.32 20.26 -21.49
N ILE A 330 -5.37 20.38 -22.82
CA ILE A 330 -5.97 19.40 -23.74
C ILE A 330 -4.91 18.82 -24.68
N ASN A 331 -5.09 17.55 -25.05
CA ASN A 331 -4.32 16.96 -26.14
C ASN A 331 -5.14 17.11 -27.45
N MET A 332 -4.45 17.26 -28.57
CA MET A 332 -5.03 17.25 -29.91
C MET A 332 -4.42 16.12 -30.73
N THR A 333 -5.26 15.32 -31.38
CA THR A 333 -4.82 14.26 -32.29
C THR A 333 -5.53 14.47 -33.63
N LEU A 334 -4.77 14.54 -34.71
CA LEU A 334 -5.27 14.62 -36.07
C LEU A 334 -5.33 13.21 -36.65
N TYR A 335 -6.52 12.81 -37.08
CA TYR A 335 -6.76 11.54 -37.76
C TYR A 335 -6.93 11.77 -39.27
N GLY A 336 -6.45 10.82 -40.06
CA GLY A 336 -6.63 10.77 -41.51
C GLY A 336 -8.02 10.26 -41.90
N PRO A 337 -8.37 10.31 -43.20
CA PRO A 337 -9.64 9.78 -43.69
C PRO A 337 -9.80 8.26 -43.51
N ASP A 338 -8.68 7.55 -43.34
CA ASP A 338 -8.57 6.13 -43.01
C ASP A 338 -8.70 5.85 -41.50
N GLY A 339 -8.79 6.89 -40.67
CA GLY A 339 -8.85 6.79 -39.21
C GLY A 339 -7.49 6.66 -38.54
N GLU A 340 -6.38 6.67 -39.30
CA GLU A 340 -5.03 6.58 -38.77
C GLU A 340 -4.55 7.92 -38.20
N VAL A 341 -3.69 7.87 -37.18
CA VAL A 341 -3.12 9.11 -36.61
C VAL A 341 -2.11 9.71 -37.59
N VAL A 342 -2.36 10.95 -38.01
CA VAL A 342 -1.47 11.73 -38.89
C VAL A 342 -0.50 12.58 -38.07
N ALA A 343 -1.00 13.21 -37.01
CA ALA A 343 -0.21 14.09 -36.13
C ALA A 343 -0.86 14.20 -34.75
N GLY A 344 -0.09 14.66 -33.75
CA GLY A 344 -0.63 14.96 -32.42
C GLY A 344 0.18 16.01 -31.69
N ALA A 345 -0.45 16.67 -30.72
CA ALA A 345 0.15 17.69 -29.85
C ALA A 345 -0.46 17.60 -28.43
N GLY A 346 0.39 17.71 -27.40
CA GLY A 346 0.00 17.67 -25.98
C GLY A 346 0.32 18.96 -25.26
#